data_AF-A0A101KLY2-F1
#
_entry.id   AF-A0A101KLY2-F1
#
_cell.length_a   1.000
_cell.length_b   1.000
_cell.length_c   1.000
_cell.angle_alpha   90.00
_cell.angle_beta   90.00
_cell.angle_gamma   90.00
#
_symmetry.space_group_name_H-M   'P 1'
#
loop_
_entity.id
_entity.type
_entity.pdbx_description
1 polymer ?
#
loop_
_entity_poly.entity_id
_entity_poly.type
_entity_poly.pdbx_seq_one_letter_code
_entity_poly.pdbx_strand_id
1 'polypeptide(L)'
;MAEQEIRMFEEAPEELLARKLLELWTRKEAVLKCAGLGLRQDPQGLYVGWDAPTVQFDGRKYCLCQIPVCEQLVGHIASHDPPQIVIRRLPSECYYS
;
A
#
# COMPACT_ATOMS: atom_id res chain seq x y z
N MET A 1 -13.81 0.85 -1.23
CA MET A 1 -13.04 -0.38 -1.51
C MET A 1 -13.70 -1.10 -2.68
N ALA A 2 -12.97 -1.88 -3.47
CA ALA A 2 -13.56 -2.69 -4.54
C ALA A 2 -14.32 -3.87 -3.93
N GLU A 3 -15.39 -4.35 -4.55
CA GLU A 3 -16.26 -5.41 -4.00
C GLU A 3 -15.49 -6.70 -3.63
N GLN A 4 -14.48 -7.05 -4.44
CA GLN A 4 -13.60 -8.20 -4.21
C GLN A 4 -12.76 -8.05 -2.94
N GLU A 5 -12.41 -6.82 -2.56
CA GLU A 5 -11.66 -6.55 -1.33
C GLU A 5 -12.58 -6.62 -0.12
N ILE A 6 -13.86 -6.23 -0.26
CA ILE A 6 -14.86 -6.24 0.81
C ILE A 6 -15.10 -7.65 1.35
N ARG A 7 -15.28 -8.64 0.47
CA ARG A 7 -15.51 -10.04 0.87
C ARG A 7 -14.35 -10.60 1.70
N MET A 8 -13.14 -10.13 1.45
CA MET A 8 -11.96 -10.57 2.21
C MET A 8 -11.88 -9.96 3.63
N PHE A 9 -12.62 -8.87 3.90
CA PHE A 9 -12.78 -8.36 5.26
C PHE A 9 -13.81 -9.16 6.05
N GLU A 10 -14.85 -9.67 5.39
CA GLU A 10 -15.89 -10.48 6.05
C GLU A 10 -15.31 -11.80 6.60
N GLU A 11 -14.24 -12.31 5.99
CA GLU A 11 -13.57 -13.55 6.38
C GLU A 11 -12.38 -13.34 7.35
N ALA A 12 -12.01 -12.09 7.65
CA ALA A 12 -10.84 -11.79 8.45
C ALA A 12 -11.14 -11.78 9.97
N PRO A 13 -10.21 -12.28 10.82
CA PRO A 13 -10.31 -12.12 12.27
C PRO A 13 -10.43 -10.65 12.68
N GLU A 14 -11.27 -10.36 13.67
CA GLU A 14 -11.59 -8.99 14.10
C GLU A 14 -10.33 -8.20 14.50
N GLU A 15 -9.39 -8.88 15.18
CA GLU A 15 -8.13 -8.32 15.65
C GLU A 15 -7.22 -7.86 14.49
N LEU A 16 -7.40 -8.44 13.31
CA LEU A 16 -6.62 -8.12 12.12
C LEU A 16 -7.30 -7.08 11.24
N LEU A 17 -8.61 -6.83 11.38
CA LEU A 17 -9.39 -5.95 10.49
C LEU A 17 -8.79 -4.55 10.38
N ALA A 18 -8.40 -3.94 11.50
CA ALA A 18 -7.86 -2.58 11.51
C ALA A 18 -6.52 -2.50 10.76
N ARG A 19 -5.59 -3.43 11.04
CA ARG A 19 -4.32 -3.52 10.31
C ARG A 19 -4.56 -3.76 8.84
N LYS A 20 -5.51 -4.64 8.55
CA LYS A 20 -5.87 -5.04 7.21
C LYS A 20 -6.40 -3.86 6.39
N LEU A 21 -7.27 -3.05 6.99
CA LEU A 21 -7.81 -1.85 6.38
C LEU A 21 -6.70 -0.84 6.05
N LEU A 22 -5.74 -0.66 6.96
CA LEU A 22 -4.61 0.23 6.76
C LEU A 22 -3.68 -0.25 5.63
N GLU A 23 -3.43 -1.55 5.53
CA GLU A 23 -2.69 -2.13 4.41
C GLU A 23 -3.36 -1.85 3.08
N LEU A 24 -4.66 -2.12 2.97
CA LEU A 24 -5.38 -1.87 1.74
C LEU A 24 -5.43 -0.38 1.37
N TRP A 25 -5.68 0.48 2.36
CA TRP A 25 -5.70 1.92 2.19
C TRP A 25 -4.37 2.46 1.68
N THR A 26 -3.27 2.10 2.35
CA THR A 26 -1.93 2.61 2.01
C THR A 26 -1.45 2.11 0.65
N ARG A 27 -1.82 0.89 0.24
CA ARG A 27 -1.57 0.37 -1.11
C ARG A 27 -2.28 1.18 -2.19
N LYS A 28 -3.58 1.46 -2.02
CA LYS A 28 -4.37 2.28 -2.96
C LYS A 28 -3.81 3.70 -3.07
N GLU A 29 -3.57 4.33 -1.92
CA GLU A 29 -2.99 5.67 -1.85
C GLU A 29 -1.62 5.75 -2.55
N ALA A 30 -0.76 4.74 -2.39
CA ALA A 30 0.53 4.70 -3.04
C ALA A 30 0.38 4.70 -4.57
N VAL A 31 -0.51 3.86 -5.12
CA VAL A 31 -0.77 3.81 -6.57
C VAL A 31 -1.36 5.13 -7.08
N LEU A 32 -2.37 5.68 -6.40
CA LEU A 32 -3.02 6.93 -6.81
C LEU A 32 -2.07 8.13 -6.76
N LYS A 33 -1.17 8.18 -5.78
CA LYS A 33 -0.09 9.18 -5.70
C LYS A 33 0.92 9.01 -6.81
N CYS A 34 1.36 7.77 -7.09
CA CYS A 34 2.30 7.49 -8.18
C CYS A 34 1.72 7.84 -9.56
N ALA A 35 0.41 7.63 -9.75
CA ALA A 35 -0.31 8.02 -10.96
C ALA A 35 -0.52 9.54 -11.10
N GLY A 36 -0.25 10.33 -10.05
CA GLY A 36 -0.47 11.78 -10.04
C GLY A 36 -1.94 12.20 -9.90
N LEU A 37 -2.83 11.29 -9.50
CA LEU A 37 -4.27 11.52 -9.45
C LEU A 37 -4.77 11.91 -8.05
N GLY A 38 -4.09 11.44 -7.00
CA GLY A 38 -4.53 11.65 -5.62
C GLY A 38 -6.00 11.26 -5.41
N LEU A 39 -6.74 12.05 -4.62
CA LEU A 39 -8.16 11.82 -4.34
C LEU A 39 -9.12 12.25 -5.47
N ARG A 40 -8.60 12.71 -6.62
CA ARG A 40 -9.46 13.03 -7.77
C ARG A 40 -10.05 11.76 -8.41
N GLN A 41 -9.45 10.61 -8.12
CA GLN A 41 -9.93 9.30 -8.51
C GLN A 41 -10.64 8.63 -7.34
N ASP A 42 -11.80 8.01 -7.58
CA ASP A 42 -12.45 7.16 -6.57
C ASP A 42 -11.60 5.90 -6.31
N PRO A 43 -11.12 5.67 -5.07
CA PRO A 43 -10.37 4.47 -4.70
C PRO A 43 -11.18 3.17 -4.80
N GLN A 44 -12.52 3.23 -4.97
CA GLN A 44 -13.37 2.06 -5.19
C GLN A 44 -13.09 1.38 -6.54
N GLY A 45 -12.72 2.15 -7.56
CA GLY A 45 -12.43 1.62 -8.90
C GLY A 45 -11.05 0.96 -9.06
N LEU A 46 -10.21 1.02 -8.03
CA LEU A 46 -8.84 0.50 -8.04
C LEU A 46 -8.75 -0.79 -7.22
N TYR A 47 -8.52 -1.93 -7.84
CA TYR A 47 -8.19 -3.16 -7.13
C TYR A 47 -6.68 -3.26 -6.93
N VAL A 48 -6.21 -3.41 -5.69
CA VAL A 48 -4.77 -3.54 -5.39
C VAL A 48 -4.36 -4.92 -4.86
N GLY A 49 -5.33 -5.76 -4.48
CA GLY A 49 -5.07 -7.05 -3.82
C GLY A 49 -4.36 -6.91 -2.46
N TRP A 50 -4.34 -7.98 -1.66
CA TRP A 50 -3.74 -7.99 -0.33
C TRP A 50 -2.21 -7.90 -0.39
N ASP A 51 -1.62 -8.86 -1.11
CA ASP A 51 -0.17 -9.08 -1.16
C ASP A 51 0.38 -9.07 -2.59
N ALA A 52 -0.41 -8.57 -3.54
CA ALA A 52 0.02 -8.51 -4.93
C ALA A 52 1.26 -7.60 -5.04
N PRO A 53 2.41 -8.10 -5.53
CA PRO A 53 3.61 -7.26 -5.67
C PRO A 53 3.42 -6.22 -6.78
N THR A 54 2.41 -6.40 -7.63
CA THR A 54 2.14 -5.51 -8.75
C THR A 54 0.64 -5.30 -8.96
N VAL A 55 0.27 -4.10 -9.38
CA VAL A 55 -1.11 -3.67 -9.64
C VAL A 55 -1.22 -3.10 -11.04
N GLN A 56 -2.30 -3.41 -11.74
CA GLN A 56 -2.65 -2.78 -13.02
C GLN A 56 -3.68 -1.69 -12.78
N PHE A 57 -3.39 -0.49 -13.25
CA PHE A 57 -4.29 0.65 -13.10
C PHE A 57 -4.06 1.65 -14.23
N ASP A 58 -5.14 2.13 -14.85
CA ASP A 58 -5.09 3.10 -15.96
C ASP A 58 -4.12 2.70 -17.09
N GLY A 59 -4.14 1.42 -17.47
CA GLY A 59 -3.27 0.86 -18.52
C GLY A 59 -1.79 0.75 -18.16
N ARG A 60 -1.40 1.02 -16.91
CA ARG A 60 -0.01 0.94 -16.42
C ARG A 60 0.13 -0.08 -15.29
N LYS A 61 1.32 -0.70 -15.25
CA LYS A 61 1.72 -1.59 -14.18
C LYS A 61 2.50 -0.82 -13.11
N TYR A 62 2.08 -0.97 -11.86
CA TYR A 62 2.76 -0.43 -10.69
C TYR A 62 3.32 -1.57 -9.85
N CYS A 63 4.54 -1.42 -9.36
CA CYS A 63 5.12 -2.29 -8.35
C CYS A 63 4.84 -1.70 -6.97
N LEU A 64 4.38 -2.52 -6.04
CA LEU A 64 4.11 -2.13 -4.66
C LEU A 64 5.13 -2.76 -3.72
N CYS A 65 5.71 -1.94 -2.84
CA CYS A 65 6.60 -2.40 -1.79
C CYS A 65 6.16 -1.86 -0.43
N GLN A 66 6.06 -2.73 0.56
CA GLN A 66 5.83 -2.32 1.94
C GLN A 66 7.10 -1.69 2.51
N ILE A 67 6.96 -0.58 3.22
CA ILE A 67 8.05 0.10 3.90
C ILE A 67 8.08 -0.35 5.36
N PRO A 68 9.25 -0.70 5.90
CA PRO A 68 9.41 -0.85 7.34
C PRO A 68 9.39 0.53 8.01
N VAL A 69 8.34 0.84 8.75
CA VAL A 69 8.18 2.10 9.49
C VAL A 69 8.38 1.85 10.99
N CYS A 70 7.37 1.35 11.69
CA CYS A 70 7.39 0.82 13.05
C CYS A 70 6.20 -0.14 13.21
N GLU A 71 6.12 -0.92 14.30
CA GLU A 71 5.09 -1.97 14.47
C GLU A 71 3.65 -1.44 14.32
N GLN A 72 3.42 -0.19 14.73
CA GLN A 72 2.09 0.43 14.75
C GLN A 72 1.69 1.08 13.41
N LEU A 73 2.64 1.24 12.48
CA LEU A 73 2.40 1.94 11.22
C LEU A 73 2.49 1.00 10.01
N VAL A 74 1.74 1.35 8.96
CA VAL A 74 1.79 0.71 7.65
C VAL A 74 2.21 1.75 6.63
N GLY A 75 3.15 1.41 5.75
CA GLY A 75 3.55 2.25 4.63
C GLY A 75 3.76 1.41 3.38
N HIS A 76 3.36 1.95 2.23
CA HIS A 76 3.59 1.35 0.92
C HIS A 76 4.15 2.39 -0.06
N ILE A 77 5.07 1.96 -0.92
CA ILE A 77 5.58 2.73 -2.07
C ILE A 77 5.05 2.07 -3.32
N ALA A 78 4.61 2.89 -4.28
CA ALA A 78 4.34 2.45 -5.64
C ALA A 78 5.36 3.07 -6.61
N SER A 79 5.81 2.29 -7.58
CA SER A 79 6.64 2.75 -8.69
C SER A 79 6.15 2.14 -10.01
N HIS A 80 6.23 2.88 -11.10
CA HIS A 80 6.05 2.34 -12.46
C HIS A 80 7.37 1.79 -13.04
N ASP A 81 8.49 1.94 -12.31
CA ASP A 81 9.82 1.40 -12.65
C ASP A 81 10.36 0.53 -11.49
N PRO A 82 10.24 -0.82 -11.58
CA PRO A 82 10.61 -1.76 -10.51
C PRO A 82 12.07 -1.69 -9.99
N PRO A 83 13.14 -1.57 -10.81
CA PRO A 83 14.52 -1.64 -10.33
C PRO A 83 14.99 -0.49 -9.43
N GLN A 84 14.14 0.50 -9.10
CA GLN A 84 14.59 1.70 -8.37
C GLN A 84 14.18 1.79 -6.89
N ILE A 85 13.37 0.86 -6.35
CA ILE A 85 12.95 0.96 -4.95
C ILE A 85 14.06 0.44 -4.02
N VAL A 86 15.01 1.31 -3.69
CA VAL A 86 16.05 1.06 -2.68
C VAL A 86 15.59 1.62 -1.34
N ILE A 87 15.06 0.75 -0.48
CA ILE A 87 14.69 1.13 0.90
C ILE A 87 15.94 1.06 1.77
N ARG A 88 16.51 2.21 2.13
CA ARG A 88 17.61 2.30 3.11
C ARG A 88 17.02 2.57 4.48
N ARG A 89 17.26 1.67 5.44
CA ARG A 89 17.05 1.99 6.86
C ARG A 89 18.25 2.78 7.34
N LEU A 90 18.02 3.93 7.97
CA LEU A 90 19.06 4.55 8.77
C LEU A 90 19.35 3.62 9.95
N PRO A 91 20.62 3.40 10.34
CA PRO A 91 20.93 2.70 11.56
C PRO A 91 20.21 3.38 12.72
N SER A 92 19.59 2.58 13.59
CA SER A 92 18.79 3.01 14.75
C SER A 92 19.61 3.68 15.87
N GLU A 93 20.76 4.25 15.55
CA GLU A 93 21.62 4.98 16.49
C GLU A 93 21.76 6.41 16.04
N CYS A 94 20.93 7.30 16.57
CA CYS A 94 21.20 8.74 16.65
C CYS A 94 20.23 9.38 17.67
N TYR A 95 20.79 9.79 18.81
CA TYR A 95 20.27 10.71 19.84
C TYR A 95 19.40 10.16 20.99
N TYR A 96 20.07 9.54 21.97
CA TYR A 96 19.94 9.98 23.37
C TYR A 96 21.34 10.16 23.95
N SER A 97 21.75 11.42 24.13
CA SER A 97 22.90 11.84 24.95
C SER A 97 22.56 13.21 25.54
#